data_AF-X0VSE0-F1
#
_entry.id   AF-X0VSE0-F1
#
_cell.length_a   1.000
_cell.length_b   1.000
_cell.length_c   1.000
_cell.angle_alpha   90.00
_cell.angle_beta   90.00
_cell.angle_gamma   90.00
#
_symmetry.space_group_name_H-M   'P 1'
#
loop_
_entity.id
_entity.type
_entity.pdbx_description
1 polymer ?
#
loop_
_entity_poly.entity_id
_entity_poly.type
_entity_poly.pdbx_seq_one_letter_code
_entity_poly.pdbx_strand_id
1 'polypeptide(L)'
;MSLTNIASSPLKIISNFFNYINRISRLPYADSEKLKLKNKLRKLEKELAELEEVLLENKRLRDLLGFKQGFRKSSIPALVIGRDPNNWSSVVFIDKGVEDGIVKDMVVISGQGLVGRVRESGKAMAKVMLINDIDSKVGAIVQKSREQ
;
A
#
# COMPACT_ATOMS: atom_id res chain seq x y z
N MET A 1 63.22 30.94 48.99
CA MET A 1 62.65 32.00 48.14
C MET A 1 63.52 32.14 46.90
N SER A 2 62.99 31.80 45.72
CA SER A 2 63.52 32.24 44.42
C SER A 2 62.34 32.26 43.45
N LEU A 3 61.90 33.47 43.15
CA LEU A 3 60.90 33.86 42.16
C LEU A 3 61.61 33.87 40.79
N THR A 4 61.04 33.67 39.60
CA THR A 4 59.74 33.26 39.06
C THR A 4 59.99 33.06 37.56
N ASN A 5 59.49 31.95 37.02
CA ASN A 5 59.47 31.64 35.60
C ASN A 5 58.38 32.48 34.90
N ILE A 6 58.74 33.48 34.07
CA ILE A 6 57.78 34.35 33.35
C ILE A 6 58.06 34.41 31.83
N ALA A 7 58.90 33.54 31.27
CA ALA A 7 59.33 33.66 29.86
C ALA A 7 58.81 32.57 28.90
N SER A 8 57.74 31.82 29.21
CA SER A 8 57.23 30.76 28.30
C SER A 8 55.72 30.80 27.99
N SER A 9 55.03 31.89 28.30
CA SER A 9 53.56 31.92 28.32
C SER A 9 52.81 32.77 27.29
N PRO A 10 53.34 33.08 26.08
CA PRO A 10 52.48 33.48 24.96
C PRO A 10 52.39 32.42 23.85
N LEU A 11 53.47 31.69 23.57
CA LEU A 11 53.54 30.76 22.43
C LEU A 11 52.65 29.52 22.61
N LYS A 12 52.50 29.00 23.83
CA LYS A 12 51.62 27.86 24.13
C LYS A 12 50.14 28.19 23.99
N ILE A 13 49.76 29.45 24.23
CA ILE A 13 48.37 29.92 24.09
C ILE A 13 48.00 29.96 22.60
N ILE A 14 48.92 30.45 21.76
CA ILE A 14 48.75 30.51 20.30
C ILE A 14 48.71 29.09 19.69
N SER A 15 49.59 28.18 20.13
CA SER A 15 49.59 26.80 19.63
C SER A 15 48.34 26.02 20.05
N ASN A 16 47.83 26.26 21.27
CA ASN A 16 46.60 25.61 21.75
C ASN A 16 45.36 26.15 21.02
N PHE A 17 45.35 27.43 20.66
CA PHE A 17 44.27 28.04 19.88
C PHE A 17 44.22 27.48 18.45
N PHE A 18 45.36 27.34 17.79
CA PHE A 18 45.45 26.71 16.45
C PHE A 18 44.98 25.25 16.44
N ASN A 19 45.30 24.50 17.50
CA ASN A 19 44.84 23.11 17.65
C ASN A 19 43.34 23.00 17.94
N TYR A 20 42.72 24.01 18.56
CA TYR A 20 41.27 24.08 18.77
C TYR A 20 40.51 24.38 17.47
N ILE A 21 41.01 25.33 16.67
CA ILE A 21 40.42 25.66 15.35
C ILE A 21 40.52 24.49 14.36
N ASN A 22 41.65 23.77 14.34
CA ASN A 22 41.82 22.56 13.52
C ASN A 22 40.96 21.36 13.95
N ARG A 23 40.40 21.39 15.16
CA ARG A 23 39.50 20.35 15.68
C ARG A 23 38.03 20.62 15.33
N ILE A 24 37.65 21.89 15.18
CA ILE A 24 36.31 22.31 14.74
C ILE A 24 36.11 22.10 13.23
N SER A 25 37.17 22.25 12.43
CA SER A 25 37.12 22.07 10.97
C SER A 25 36.97 20.62 10.50
N ARG A 26 36.98 19.62 11.40
CA ARG A 26 36.75 18.19 11.07
C ARG A 26 35.32 17.69 11.30
N LEU A 27 34.44 18.50 11.89
CA LEU A 27 33.03 18.17 12.12
C LEU A 27 32.16 18.05 10.84
N PRO A 28 32.33 18.84 9.75
CA PRO A 28 31.40 18.81 8.63
C PRO A 28 31.47 17.54 7.77
N TYR A 29 32.56 16.76 7.85
CA TYR A 29 32.74 15.57 7.02
C TYR A 29 31.92 14.37 7.53
N ALA A 30 31.88 14.14 8.85
CA ALA A 30 31.13 13.04 9.45
C ALA A 30 29.60 13.21 9.32
N ASP A 31 29.12 14.45 9.37
CA ASP A 31 27.69 14.75 9.18
C ASP A 31 27.27 14.65 7.72
N SER A 32 28.15 14.98 6.78
CA SER A 32 27.88 14.85 5.34
C SER A 32 27.70 13.39 4.90
N GLU A 33 28.47 12.46 5.49
CA GLU A 33 28.39 11.03 5.16
C GLU A 33 27.15 10.39 5.79
N LYS A 34 26.83 10.74 7.04
CA LYS A 34 25.55 10.35 7.67
C LYS A 34 24.35 10.86 6.89
N LEU A 35 24.39 12.11 6.42
CA LEU A 35 23.33 12.69 5.61
C LEU A 35 23.20 12.00 4.25
N LYS A 36 24.33 11.70 3.58
CA LYS A 36 24.35 10.92 2.33
C LYS A 36 23.78 9.52 2.52
N LEU A 37 24.17 8.84 3.61
CA LEU A 37 23.67 7.50 3.91
C LEU A 37 22.17 7.52 4.23
N LYS A 38 21.71 8.50 5.01
CA LYS A 38 20.29 8.70 5.32
C LYS A 38 19.47 9.03 4.07
N ASN A 39 20.00 9.83 3.15
CA ASN A 39 19.34 10.13 1.88
C ASN A 39 19.29 8.90 0.96
N LYS A 40 20.36 8.10 0.91
CA LYS A 40 20.36 6.82 0.19
C LYS A 40 19.34 5.85 0.78
N LEU A 41 19.27 5.73 2.11
CA LEU A 41 18.31 4.88 2.79
C LEU A 41 16.88 5.30 2.45
N ARG A 42 16.55 6.59 2.57
CA ARG A 42 15.22 7.11 2.18
C ARG A 42 14.88 6.87 0.72
N LYS A 43 15.87 6.96 -0.18
CA LYS A 43 15.69 6.68 -1.61
C LYS A 43 15.39 5.20 -1.84
N LEU A 44 16.16 4.32 -1.20
CA LEU A 44 15.97 2.87 -1.25
C LEU A 44 14.62 2.46 -0.66
N GLU A 45 14.22 3.03 0.49
CA GLU A 45 12.90 2.79 1.10
C GLU A 45 11.76 3.20 0.16
N LYS A 46 11.90 4.35 -0.52
CA LYS A 46 10.91 4.80 -1.51
C LYS A 46 10.84 3.86 -2.71
N GLU A 47 11.99 3.49 -3.28
CA GLU A 47 12.06 2.55 -4.40
C GLU A 47 11.46 1.18 -4.03
N LEU A 48 11.69 0.72 -2.79
CA LEU A 48 11.13 -0.54 -2.30
C LEU A 48 9.61 -0.48 -2.17
N ALA A 49 9.06 0.61 -1.63
CA ALA A 49 7.61 0.81 -1.55
C ALA A 49 6.95 0.87 -2.95
N GLU A 50 7.57 1.56 -3.91
CA GLU A 50 7.11 1.60 -5.30
C GLU A 50 7.14 0.20 -5.94
N LEU A 51 8.20 -0.58 -5.67
CA LEU A 51 8.33 -1.94 -6.19
C LEU A 51 7.26 -2.87 -5.60
N GLU A 52 6.96 -2.75 -4.30
CA GLU A 52 5.91 -3.51 -3.64
C GLU A 52 4.53 -3.21 -4.23
N GLU A 53 4.23 -1.94 -4.51
CA GLU A 53 2.98 -1.54 -5.16
C GLU A 53 2.84 -2.15 -6.56
N VAL A 54 3.92 -2.11 -7.36
CA VAL A 54 3.96 -2.73 -8.69
C VAL A 54 3.77 -4.25 -8.61
N LEU A 55 4.35 -4.92 -7.61
CA LEU A 55 4.18 -6.35 -7.41
C LEU A 55 2.74 -6.72 -7.02
N LEU A 56 2.12 -5.93 -6.15
CA LEU A 56 0.72 -6.10 -5.77
C LEU A 56 -0.21 -5.92 -6.98
N GLU A 57 0.02 -4.90 -7.79
CA GLU A 57 -0.75 -4.67 -9.02
C GLU A 57 -0.53 -5.81 -10.03
N ASN A 58 0.70 -6.27 -10.23
CA ASN A 58 0.97 -7.38 -11.13
C ASN A 58 0.27 -8.67 -10.69
N LYS A 59 0.27 -8.96 -9.39
CA LYS A 59 -0.46 -10.10 -8.83
C LYS A 59 -1.96 -9.96 -9.08
N ARG A 60 -2.53 -8.79 -8.79
CA ARG A 60 -3.95 -8.48 -9.03
C ARG A 60 -4.34 -8.67 -10.50
N LEU A 61 -3.54 -8.17 -11.43
CA LEU A 61 -3.76 -8.31 -12.87
C LEU A 61 -3.69 -9.77 -13.32
N ARG A 62 -2.73 -10.55 -12.79
CA ARG A 62 -2.63 -12.00 -13.07
C ARG A 62 -3.85 -12.76 -12.57
N ASP A 63 -4.30 -12.46 -11.36
CA ASP A 63 -5.49 -13.09 -10.78
C ASP A 63 -6.74 -12.79 -11.63
N LEU A 64 -6.90 -11.55 -12.11
CA LEU A 64 -7.97 -11.15 -13.03
C LEU A 64 -7.90 -11.87 -14.38
N LEU A 65 -6.70 -12.02 -14.95
CA LEU A 65 -6.49 -12.76 -16.20
C LEU A 65 -6.79 -14.26 -16.06
N GLY A 66 -6.35 -14.87 -14.96
CA GLY A 66 -6.63 -16.28 -14.66
C GLY A 66 -8.12 -16.52 -14.46
N PHE A 67 -8.81 -15.59 -13.78
CA PHE A 67 -10.25 -15.64 -13.60
C PHE A 67 -11.01 -15.61 -14.94
N LYS A 68 -10.61 -14.75 -15.88
CA LYS A 68 -11.21 -14.67 -17.23
C LYS A 68 -11.06 -15.97 -18.03
N GLN A 69 -9.94 -16.70 -17.87
CA GLN A 69 -9.69 -17.94 -18.61
C GLN A 69 -10.48 -19.14 -18.07
N GLY A 70 -10.75 -19.20 -16.76
CA GLY A 70 -11.49 -20.30 -16.14
C GLY A 70 -13.01 -20.24 -16.36
N PHE A 71 -13.57 -19.05 -16.59
CA PHE A 71 -15.02 -18.85 -16.77
C PHE A 71 -15.38 -18.63 -18.25
N ARG A 72 -15.98 -19.65 -18.89
CA ARG A 72 -16.47 -19.60 -20.29
C ARG A 72 -17.71 -18.71 -20.53
N LYS A 73 -18.11 -17.88 -19.56
CA LYS A 73 -19.21 -16.91 -19.72
C LYS A 73 -18.64 -15.49 -19.85
N SER A 74 -19.29 -14.65 -20.64
CA SER A 74 -18.93 -13.23 -20.76
C SER A 74 -18.97 -12.57 -19.37
N SER A 75 -17.80 -12.26 -18.82
CA SER A 75 -17.63 -11.62 -17.51
C SER A 75 -17.02 -10.25 -17.69
N ILE A 76 -17.55 -9.25 -16.97
CA ILE A 76 -17.02 -7.90 -16.93
C ILE A 76 -16.15 -7.76 -15.68
N PRO A 77 -14.82 -7.57 -15.80
CA PRO A 77 -13.97 -7.33 -14.64
C PRO A 77 -14.28 -5.97 -14.03
N ALA A 78 -14.37 -5.93 -12.69
CA ALA A 78 -14.67 -4.72 -11.93
C ALA A 78 -13.82 -4.65 -10.65
N LEU A 79 -13.49 -3.44 -10.22
CA LEU A 79 -12.87 -3.14 -8.93
C LEU A 79 -13.93 -2.67 -7.93
N VAL A 80 -13.75 -3.06 -6.66
CA VAL A 80 -14.51 -2.47 -5.55
C VAL A 80 -13.92 -1.10 -5.23
N ILE A 81 -14.74 -0.06 -5.29
CA ILE A 81 -14.36 1.35 -5.05
C ILE A 81 -14.93 1.90 -3.75
N GLY A 82 -15.79 1.15 -3.06
CA GLY A 82 -16.36 1.58 -1.79
C GLY A 82 -17.21 0.51 -1.13
N ARG A 83 -17.51 0.74 0.14
CA ARG A 83 -18.42 -0.08 0.95
C ARG A 83 -19.38 0.83 1.69
N ASP A 84 -20.64 0.42 1.79
CA ASP A 84 -21.61 1.12 2.61
C ASP A 84 -21.21 1.01 4.10
N PRO A 85 -21.06 2.12 4.83
CA PRO A 85 -20.69 2.09 6.25
C PRO A 85 -21.84 1.66 7.17
N ASN A 86 -23.06 1.50 6.65
CA ASN A 86 -24.21 1.11 7.45
C ASN A 86 -24.11 -0.36 7.92
N ASN A 87 -24.15 -0.60 9.23
CA ASN A 87 -24.03 -1.95 9.79
C ASN A 87 -25.20 -2.88 9.44
N TRP A 88 -26.36 -2.35 9.06
CA TRP A 88 -27.54 -3.15 8.75
C TRP A 88 -27.65 -3.58 7.28
N SER A 89 -26.81 -3.04 6.38
CA SER A 89 -26.79 -3.44 4.98
C SER A 89 -25.37 -3.73 4.52
N SER A 90 -25.17 -4.90 3.92
CA SER A 90 -23.91 -5.35 3.34
C SER A 90 -23.89 -5.06 1.85
N VAL A 91 -23.48 -3.84 1.50
CA VAL A 91 -23.40 -3.36 0.10
C VAL A 91 -21.99 -2.85 -0.22
N VAL A 92 -21.52 -3.16 -1.42
CA VAL A 92 -20.26 -2.64 -1.99
C VAL A 92 -20.53 -1.92 -3.31
N PHE A 93 -19.65 -0.98 -3.65
CA PHE A 93 -19.69 -0.22 -4.89
C PHE A 93 -18.59 -0.69 -5.83
N ILE A 94 -18.91 -0.87 -7.11
CA ILE A 94 -17.95 -1.25 -8.15
C ILE A 94 -17.77 -0.15 -9.20
N ASP A 95 -16.59 -0.10 -9.83
CA ASP A 95 -16.21 0.87 -10.88
C ASP A 95 -16.83 0.60 -12.26
N LYS A 96 -17.94 -0.15 -12.29
CA LYS A 96 -18.66 -0.53 -13.50
C LYS A 96 -20.14 -0.22 -13.37
N GLY A 97 -20.71 0.35 -14.43
CA GLY A 97 -22.11 0.77 -14.46
C GLY A 97 -22.82 0.34 -15.74
N VAL A 98 -23.93 1.01 -16.03
CA VAL A 98 -24.74 0.78 -17.24
C VAL A 98 -23.91 0.98 -18.52
N GLU A 99 -22.95 1.91 -18.52
CA GLU A 99 -22.05 2.14 -19.68
C GLU A 99 -21.14 0.95 -19.97
N ASP A 100 -20.82 0.13 -18.97
CA ASP A 100 -20.06 -1.12 -19.12
C ASP A 100 -20.96 -2.34 -19.36
N GLY A 101 -22.29 -2.16 -19.44
CA GLY A 101 -23.28 -3.22 -19.61
C GLY A 101 -23.74 -3.89 -18.32
N ILE A 102 -23.46 -3.29 -17.15
CA ILE A 102 -23.93 -3.81 -15.86
C ILE A 102 -25.43 -3.52 -15.69
N VAL A 103 -26.22 -4.57 -15.46
CA VAL A 103 -27.66 -4.48 -15.22
C VAL A 103 -28.04 -5.09 -13.87
N LYS A 104 -29.23 -4.73 -13.38
CA LYS A 104 -29.80 -5.27 -12.15
C LYS A 104 -29.86 -6.80 -12.17
N ASP A 105 -29.66 -7.41 -11.01
CA ASP A 105 -29.68 -8.86 -10.77
C ASP A 105 -28.53 -9.65 -11.43
N MET A 106 -27.56 -8.98 -12.07
CA MET A 106 -26.30 -9.63 -12.48
C MET A 106 -25.56 -10.22 -11.28
N VAL A 107 -25.03 -11.43 -11.47
CA VAL A 107 -24.27 -12.15 -10.44
C VAL A 107 -22.85 -11.61 -10.35
N VAL A 108 -22.39 -11.36 -9.13
CA VAL A 108 -21.02 -10.94 -8.83
C VAL A 108 -20.27 -12.07 -8.16
N ILE A 109 -19.14 -12.45 -8.74
CA ILE A 109 -18.29 -13.56 -8.31
C ILE A 109 -16.85 -13.08 -8.19
N SER A 110 -16.10 -13.75 -7.32
CA SER A 110 -14.64 -13.62 -7.17
C SER A 110 -13.98 -14.96 -7.47
N GLY A 111 -12.64 -14.99 -7.48
CA GLY A 111 -11.89 -16.25 -7.62
C GLY A 111 -12.18 -17.28 -6.51
N GLN A 112 -12.74 -16.87 -5.37
CA GLN A 112 -13.10 -17.75 -4.25
C GLN A 112 -14.57 -18.20 -4.28
N GLY A 113 -15.40 -17.64 -5.16
CA GLY A 113 -16.81 -18.00 -5.28
C GLY A 113 -17.76 -16.81 -5.34
N LEU A 114 -19.03 -17.07 -5.01
CA LEU A 114 -20.11 -16.09 -5.08
C LEU A 114 -19.92 -14.96 -4.07
N VAL A 115 -20.03 -13.72 -4.54
CA VAL A 115 -19.92 -12.51 -3.71
C VAL A 115 -21.31 -11.91 -3.45
N GLY A 116 -22.16 -11.87 -4.48
CA GLY A 116 -23.47 -11.23 -4.36
C GLY A 116 -24.14 -10.99 -5.71
N ARG A 117 -25.00 -9.97 -5.76
CA ARG A 117 -25.74 -9.57 -6.96
C ARG A 117 -25.88 -8.05 -7.08
N VAL A 118 -25.96 -7.56 -8.30
CA VAL A 118 -26.18 -6.13 -8.58
C VAL A 118 -27.59 -5.75 -8.14
N ARG A 119 -27.68 -4.85 -7.17
CA ARG A 119 -28.96 -4.30 -6.67
C ARG A 119 -29.44 -3.12 -7.51
N GLU A 120 -28.50 -2.27 -7.92
CA GLU A 120 -28.75 -1.06 -8.67
C GLU A 120 -27.51 -0.73 -9.52
N SER A 121 -27.70 -0.28 -10.75
CA SER A 121 -26.62 0.13 -11.65
C SER A 121 -26.82 1.60 -12.03
N GLY A 122 -25.87 2.44 -11.65
CA GLY A 122 -25.77 3.83 -12.11
C GLY A 122 -24.99 3.91 -13.41
N LYS A 123 -24.71 5.14 -13.87
CA LYS A 123 -24.04 5.36 -15.17
C LYS A 123 -22.64 4.71 -15.24
N ALA A 124 -21.78 5.02 -14.27
CA ALA A 124 -20.37 4.58 -14.22
C ALA A 124 -20.03 3.69 -13.00
N MET A 125 -20.99 3.44 -12.11
CA MET A 125 -20.80 2.59 -10.93
C MET A 125 -22.07 1.82 -10.61
N ALA A 126 -21.94 0.68 -9.93
CA ALA A 126 -23.07 -0.14 -9.52
C ALA A 126 -22.95 -0.54 -8.04
N LYS A 127 -24.12 -0.73 -7.42
CA LYS A 127 -24.26 -1.23 -6.05
C LYS A 127 -24.47 -2.73 -6.09
N VAL A 128 -23.64 -3.45 -5.35
CA VAL A 128 -23.71 -4.91 -5.20
C VAL A 128 -24.19 -5.22 -3.79
N MET A 129 -25.30 -5.94 -3.69
CA MET A 129 -25.78 -6.53 -2.45
C MET A 129 -25.01 -7.84 -2.23
N LEU A 130 -24.35 -7.96 -1.08
CA LEU A 130 -23.55 -9.13 -0.74
C LEU A 130 -24.43 -10.30 -0.28
N ILE A 131 -23.88 -11.52 -0.33
CA ILE A 131 -24.57 -12.73 0.15
C ILE A 131 -24.84 -12.74 1.67
N ASN A 132 -24.15 -11.91 2.44
CA ASN A 132 -24.31 -11.78 3.88
C ASN A 132 -25.26 -10.64 4.30
N ASP A 133 -25.89 -9.96 3.34
CA ASP A 133 -26.93 -8.97 3.62
C ASP A 133 -28.23 -9.68 4.06
N ILE A 134 -29.01 -9.06 4.95
CA ILE A 134 -30.25 -9.63 5.50
C ILE A 134 -31.33 -9.84 4.43
N ASP A 135 -31.33 -9.02 3.39
CA ASP A 135 -32.27 -9.11 2.27
C ASP A 135 -31.76 -10.04 1.15
N SER A 136 -30.59 -10.66 1.34
CA SER A 136 -29.98 -11.55 0.36
C SER A 136 -30.57 -12.95 0.40
N LYS A 137 -30.97 -13.47 -0.77
CA LYS A 137 -31.47 -14.83 -0.94
C LYS A 137 -30.76 -15.49 -2.13
N VAL A 138 -30.19 -16.67 -1.91
CA VAL A 138 -29.45 -17.43 -2.92
C VAL A 138 -29.86 -18.89 -2.86
N GLY A 139 -30.19 -19.46 -4.02
CA GLY A 139 -30.39 -20.91 -4.15
C GLY A 139 -29.05 -21.64 -4.17
N ALA A 140 -28.91 -22.69 -3.38
CA ALA A 140 -27.72 -23.52 -3.34
C ALA A 140 -28.08 -25.01 -3.44
N ILE A 141 -27.17 -25.80 -4.02
CA ILE A 141 -27.26 -27.26 -4.04
C ILE A 141 -26.16 -27.79 -3.12
N VAL A 142 -26.54 -28.57 -2.11
CA VAL A 142 -25.59 -29.19 -1.19
C VAL A 142 -25.08 -30.48 -1.84
N GLN A 143 -23.80 -30.48 -2.23
CA GLN A 143 -23.13 -31.69 -2.68
C GLN A 143 -22.70 -32.50 -1.46
N LYS A 144 -23.27 -33.70 -1.28
CA LYS A 144 -22.82 -34.62 -0.22
C LYS A 144 -21.48 -35.21 -0.60
N SER A 145 -20.48 -35.05 0.25
CA SER A 145 -19.25 -35.83 0.16
C SER A 145 -19.57 -37.28 0.50
N ARG A 146 -19.08 -38.22 -0.31
CA ARG A 146 -19.10 -39.64 0.03
C ARG A 146 -17.90 -39.89 0.95
N GLU A 147 -18.08 -39.61 2.23
CA GLU A 147 -17.26 -40.26 3.26
C GLU A 147 -18.17 -41.26 3.97
N GLN A 148 -17.98 -42.53 3.58
CA GLN A 148 -18.29 -43.72 4.38
C GLN A 148 -16.95 -44.37 4.71
#